data_AF-A0A2K3KB82-F1
#
_entry.id   AF-A0A2K3KB82-F1
#
_cell.length_a   1.000
_cell.length_b   1.000
_cell.length_c   1.000
_cell.angle_alpha   90.00
_cell.angle_beta   90.00
_cell.angle_gamma   90.00
#
_symmetry.space_group_name_H-M   'P 1'
#
loop_
_entity.id
_entity.type
_entity.pdbx_description
1 polymer ?
#
loop_
_entity_poly.entity_id
_entity_poly.type
_entity_poly.pdbx_seq_one_letter_code
_entity_poly.pdbx_strand_id
1 'polypeptide(L)'
;MRFNPEKCTFGVKAGKFLEFYLTERGIEANPDKCRAFFEFPTPDSKKSIQSLNGMLTALSRFVAKSAQHALPLFKLLRKESTFEWTKECEDALQ
;
A
#
# COMPACT_ATOMS: atom_id res chain seq x y z
N MET A 1 13.51 24.74 20.16
CA MET A 1 13.01 23.45 19.64
C MET A 1 13.34 22.35 20.64
N ARG A 2 12.44 21.39 20.90
CA ARG A 2 12.70 20.20 21.75
C ARG A 2 12.39 18.94 20.91
N PHE A 3 13.28 17.95 20.96
CA PHE A 3 13.06 16.65 20.32
C PHE A 3 12.44 15.66 21.31
N ASN A 4 11.75 14.63 20.79
CA ASN A 4 11.31 13.48 21.59
C ASN A 4 12.37 12.36 21.48
N PRO A 5 13.18 12.11 22.52
CA PRO A 5 14.26 11.12 22.45
C PRO A 5 13.79 9.71 22.10
N GLU A 6 12.59 9.31 22.53
CA GLU A 6 12.03 7.98 22.28
C GLU A 6 11.73 7.72 20.79
N LYS A 7 11.52 8.79 20.01
CA LYS A 7 11.21 8.72 18.58
C LYS A 7 12.41 9.05 17.70
N CYS A 8 13.54 9.43 18.29
CA CYS A 8 14.72 9.79 17.53
C CYS A 8 15.62 8.57 17.29
N THR A 9 16.14 8.47 16.07
CA THR A 9 17.08 7.42 15.67
C THR A 9 18.32 8.09 15.09
N PHE A 10 19.52 7.69 15.53
CA PHE A 10 20.78 8.34 15.15
C PHE A 10 21.82 7.29 14.74
N GLY A 11 22.66 7.62 13.76
CA GLY A 11 23.82 6.79 13.37
C GLY A 11 23.49 5.41 12.79
N VAL A 12 22.24 5.18 12.36
CA VAL A 12 21.81 3.91 11.77
C VAL A 12 22.07 3.87 10.26
N LYS A 13 22.38 2.67 9.74
CA LYS A 13 22.57 2.43 8.29
C LYS A 13 21.25 2.38 7.50
N ALA A 14 20.16 2.07 8.19
CA ALA A 14 18.82 2.03 7.63
C ALA A 14 17.77 2.35 8.70
N GLY A 15 16.61 2.87 8.29
CA GLY A 15 15.55 3.24 9.22
C GLY A 15 14.26 3.73 8.57
N LYS A 16 13.19 3.82 9.36
CA LYS A 16 11.88 4.32 8.89
C LYS A 16 11.86 5.85 8.91
N PHE A 17 11.39 6.46 7.82
CA PHE A 17 11.21 7.90 7.72
C PHE A 17 10.07 8.24 6.76
N LEU A 18 9.13 9.10 7.21
CA LEU A 18 7.95 9.52 6.43
C LEU A 18 7.27 8.35 5.69
N GLU A 19 7.03 7.26 6.42
CA GLU A 19 6.39 6.05 5.91
C GLU A 19 7.18 5.24 4.87
N PHE A 20 8.43 5.60 4.60
CA PHE A 20 9.38 4.83 3.78
C PHE A 20 10.43 4.14 4.64
N TYR A 21 11.17 3.22 4.03
CA TYR A 21 12.37 2.65 4.61
C TYR A 21 13.59 3.20 3.87
N LEU A 22 14.49 3.87 4.58
CA LEU A 22 15.72 4.43 4.02
C LEU A 22 16.86 3.45 4.26
N THR A 23 17.65 3.20 3.23
CA THR A 23 18.89 2.41 3.30
C THR A 23 20.02 3.15 2.60
N GLU A 24 21.25 2.64 2.73
CA GLU A 24 22.41 3.15 1.97
C GLU A 24 22.20 3.09 0.44
N ARG A 25 21.29 2.23 -0.04
CA ARG A 25 20.97 2.07 -1.47
C ARG A 25 19.89 3.03 -1.95
N GLY A 26 19.16 3.67 -1.04
CA GLY A 26 18.11 4.64 -1.35
C GLY A 26 16.81 4.42 -0.58
N ILE A 27 15.70 4.75 -1.22
CA ILE A 27 14.35 4.65 -0.63
C ILE A 27 13.74 3.30 -1.02
N GLU A 28 13.37 2.52 -0.02
CA GLU A 28 12.72 1.21 -0.15
C GLU A 28 11.29 1.26 0.39
N ALA A 29 10.49 0.28 -0.01
CA ALA A 29 9.13 0.11 0.48
C ALA A 29 9.16 -0.18 2.00
N ASN A 30 8.25 0.44 2.75
CA ASN A 30 8.17 0.19 4.18
C ASN A 30 7.66 -1.23 4.45
N PRO A 31 8.44 -2.08 5.15
CA PRO A 31 8.06 -3.46 5.43
C PRO A 31 6.71 -3.59 6.14
N ASP A 32 6.34 -2.62 6.99
CA ASP A 32 5.05 -2.64 7.69
C ASP A 32 3.88 -2.46 6.72
N LYS A 33 4.03 -1.57 5.72
CA LYS A 33 3.01 -1.35 4.69
C LYS A 33 2.89 -2.54 3.75
N CYS A 34 4.03 -3.16 3.40
CA CYS A 34 4.02 -4.41 2.64
C CYS A 34 3.30 -5.51 3.41
N ARG A 35 3.60 -5.68 4.71
CA ARG A 35 2.93 -6.66 5.55
C ARG A 35 1.42 -6.41 5.62
N ALA A 36 1.01 -5.17 5.91
CA ALA A 36 -0.40 -4.81 5.97
C ALA A 36 -1.15 -5.07 4.65
N PHE A 37 -0.47 -4.94 3.51
CA PHE A 37 -1.03 -5.29 2.21
C PHE A 37 -1.20 -6.81 2.04
N PHE A 38 -0.17 -7.61 2.36
CA PHE A 38 -0.25 -9.08 2.27
C PHE A 38 -1.23 -9.71 3.25
N GLU A 39 -1.41 -9.10 4.42
CA GLU A 39 -2.36 -9.55 5.44
C GLU A 39 -3.77 -8.96 5.22
N PHE A 40 -3.97 -8.13 4.19
CA PHE A 40 -5.26 -7.53 3.94
C PHE A 40 -6.27 -8.60 3.51
N PRO A 41 -7.43 -8.71 4.18
CA PRO A 41 -8.43 -9.70 3.82
C PRO A 41 -9.04 -9.40 2.45
N THR A 42 -9.57 -10.43 1.79
CA THR A 42 -10.31 -10.25 0.54
C THR A 42 -11.40 -9.18 0.72
N PRO A 43 -11.41 -8.13 -0.10
CA PRO A 43 -12.38 -7.06 0.02
C PRO A 43 -13.82 -7.58 -0.19
N ASP A 44 -14.69 -7.18 0.72
CA ASP A 44 -16.10 -7.54 0.78
C ASP A 44 -17.04 -6.35 0.52
N SER A 45 -16.48 -5.14 0.35
CA SER A 45 -17.26 -3.91 0.24
C SER A 45 -16.49 -2.81 -0.49
N LYS A 46 -17.22 -1.82 -1.02
CA LYS A 46 -16.58 -0.61 -1.60
C LYS A 46 -15.66 0.10 -0.60
N LYS A 47 -15.97 0.05 0.69
CA LYS A 47 -15.14 0.64 1.75
C LYS A 47 -13.81 -0.11 1.90
N SER A 48 -13.83 -1.45 1.92
CA SER A 48 -12.59 -2.23 1.97
C SER A 48 -11.74 -2.04 0.71
N ILE A 49 -12.34 -1.86 -0.48
CA ILE A 49 -11.61 -1.47 -1.70
C ILE A 49 -10.95 -0.09 -1.58
N GLN A 50 -11.64 0.91 -1.00
CA GLN A 50 -11.05 2.24 -0.81
C GLN A 50 -9.82 2.16 0.10
N SER A 51 -9.89 1.36 1.18
CA SER A 51 -8.76 1.11 2.07
C SER A 51 -7.61 0.41 1.34
N LEU A 52 -7.90 -0.66 0.58
CA LEU A 52 -6.92 -1.37 -0.24
C LEU A 52 -6.23 -0.44 -1.24
N ASN A 53 -7.01 0.41 -1.92
CA ASN A 53 -6.49 1.38 -2.87
C ASN A 53 -5.56 2.41 -2.21
N GLY A 54 -5.88 2.85 -0.98
CA GLY A 54 -4.97 3.70 -0.20
C GLY A 54 -3.62 3.05 0.06
N MET A 55 -3.61 1.76 0.40
CA MET A 55 -2.37 1.00 0.60
C MET A 55 -1.59 0.80 -0.71
N LEU A 56 -2.27 0.42 -1.80
CA LEU A 56 -1.67 0.30 -3.13
C LEU A 56 -1.05 1.62 -3.59
N THR A 57 -1.70 2.75 -3.32
CA THR A 57 -1.19 4.08 -3.64
C THR A 57 0.13 4.35 -2.92
N ALA A 58 0.24 3.99 -1.64
CA ALA A 58 1.49 4.14 -0.88
C ALA A 58 2.64 3.27 -1.41
N LEU A 59 2.32 2.13 -2.05
CA LEU A 59 3.30 1.21 -2.63
C LEU A 59 3.54 1.43 -4.13
N SER A 60 2.73 2.27 -4.78
CA SER A 60 2.66 2.43 -6.25
C SER A 60 4.00 2.74 -6.92
N ARG A 61 4.89 3.49 -6.25
CA ARG A 61 6.23 3.84 -6.73
C ARG A 61 7.22 2.65 -6.76
N PHE A 62 6.90 1.55 -6.09
CA PHE A 62 7.73 0.36 -5.99
C PHE A 62 7.21 -0.80 -6.84
N VAL A 63 6.01 -0.66 -7.41
CA VAL A 63 5.36 -1.70 -8.22
C VAL A 63 5.27 -1.22 -9.67
N ALA A 64 5.98 -1.91 -10.55
CA ALA A 64 5.93 -1.62 -11.98
C ALA A 64 4.50 -1.76 -12.51
N LYS A 65 4.05 -0.81 -13.33
CA LYS A 65 2.71 -0.82 -13.95
C LYS A 65 1.55 -0.94 -12.94
N SER A 66 1.74 -0.51 -11.69
CA SER A 66 0.75 -0.63 -10.61
C SER A 66 -0.65 -0.17 -10.98
N ALA A 67 -0.78 0.96 -11.70
CA ALA A 67 -2.05 1.47 -12.18
C ALA A 67 -2.78 0.51 -13.15
N GLN A 68 -2.03 -0.23 -13.99
CA GLN A 68 -2.60 -1.20 -14.93
C GLN A 68 -3.09 -2.45 -14.19
N HIS A 69 -2.30 -2.95 -13.25
CA HIS A 69 -2.69 -4.09 -12.42
C HIS A 69 -3.92 -3.78 -11.57
N ALA A 70 -4.03 -2.56 -11.00
CA ALA A 70 -5.16 -2.17 -10.16
C ALA A 70 -6.44 -1.78 -10.94
N LEU A 71 -6.46 -1.85 -12.28
CA LEU A 71 -7.62 -1.49 -13.09
C LEU A 71 -8.91 -2.22 -12.68
N PRO A 72 -8.91 -3.55 -12.43
CA PRO A 72 -10.12 -4.26 -12.02
C PRO A 72 -10.65 -3.74 -10.67
N LEU A 73 -9.76 -3.41 -9.74
CA LEU A 73 -10.12 -2.84 -8.43
C LEU A 73 -10.74 -1.46 -8.56
N PHE A 74 -10.25 -0.61 -9.48
CA PHE A 74 -10.84 0.71 -9.75
C PHE A 74 -12.24 0.63 -10.35
N LYS A 75 -12.56 -0.42 -11.13
CA LYS A 75 -13.91 -0.63 -11.65
C LYS A 75 -14.93 -0.80 -10.52
N LEU A 76 -14.56 -1.46 -9.41
CA LEU A 76 -15.43 -1.69 -8.25
C LEU A 76 -15.80 -0.40 -7.49
N LEU A 77 -15.00 0.66 -7.64
CA LEU A 77 -15.26 1.97 -7.00
C LEU A 77 -16.21 2.86 -7.79
N ARG A 78 -16.61 2.47 -9.01
CA ARG A 78 -17.55 3.27 -9.83
C ARG A 78 -18.92 3.35 -9.14
N LYS A 79 -19.62 4.49 -9.30
CA LYS A 79 -20.95 4.69 -8.70
C LYS A 79 -21.98 3.73 -9.28
N GLU A 80 -21.94 3.54 -10.59
CA GLU A 80 -22.88 2.72 -11.36
C GLU A 80 -22.69 1.20 -11.16
N SER A 81 -21.60 0.75 -10.53
CA SER A 81 -21.30 -0.68 -10.39
C SER A 81 -21.87 -1.26 -9.10
N THR A 82 -22.58 -2.39 -9.22
CA THR A 82 -22.79 -3.30 -8.10
C THR A 82 -21.43 -3.81 -7.63
N PHE A 83 -21.21 -3.86 -6.31
CA PHE A 83 -19.98 -4.42 -5.78
C PHE A 83 -20.02 -5.94 -5.95
N GLU A 84 -19.12 -6.48 -6.76
CA GLU A 84 -18.95 -7.90 -6.96
C GLU A 84 -17.46 -8.20 -7.06
N TRP A 85 -16.93 -8.99 -6.12
CA TRP A 85 -15.54 -9.42 -6.16
C TRP A 85 -15.40 -10.55 -7.17
N THR A 86 -14.81 -10.25 -8.33
CA THR A 86 -14.64 -11.21 -9.42
C THR A 86 -13.28 -11.87 -9.39
N LYS A 87 -13.13 -12.97 -10.14
CA LYS A 87 -11.82 -13.60 -10.36
C LYS A 87 -10.80 -12.64 -10.98
N GLU A 88 -11.23 -11.74 -11.86
CA GLU A 88 -10.37 -10.67 -12.41
C GLU A 88 -9.82 -9.75 -11.31
N CYS A 89 -10.59 -9.52 -10.23
CA CYS A 89 -10.15 -8.72 -9.09
C CYS A 89 -9.17 -9.49 -8.20
N GLU A 90 -9.39 -10.79 -8.00
CA GLU A 90 -8.47 -11.66 -7.27
C GLU A 90 -7.12 -11.80 -8.01
N ASP A 91 -7.17 -12.11 -9.30
CA ASP A 91 -5.98 -12.27 -10.16
C ASP A 91 -5.19 -10.95 -10.28
N ALA A 92 -5.85 -9.79 -10.13
CA ALA A 92 -5.20 -8.48 -10.12
C ALA A 92 -4.46 -8.17 -8.80
N LEU A 93 -4.80 -8.87 -7.71
CA LEU A 93 -4.22 -8.69 -6.40
C LEU A 93 -3.04 -9.65 -6.13
N GLN A 94 -3.01 -10.82 -6.80
CA GLN A 94 -1.92 -11.80 -6.77
C GLN A 94 -0.72 -11.41 -7.64
#